data_AF-A0A3E2N4V7-F1
#
_entry.id   AF-A0A3E2N4V7-F1
#
_cell.length_a   1.000
_cell.length_b   1.000
_cell.length_c   1.000
_cell.angle_alpha   90.00
_cell.angle_beta   90.00
_cell.angle_gamma   90.00
#
_symmetry.space_group_name_H-M   'P 1'
#
loop_
_entity.id
_entity.type
_entity.pdbx_description
1 polymer ?
#
loop_
_entity_poly.entity_id
_entity_poly.type
_entity_poly.pdbx_seq_one_letter_code
_entity_poly.pdbx_strand_id
1 'polypeptide(L)'
;MAVQFISVKCPECGADLSIEDGREFAFCSYCGAKVMITNDNEHIYRTIDEAGIKQAETERMIRMRELELEEKENSHGRKSQFIAYGIALAFVVVGALICIASPLGGMWGIIIGAYIGLFTFIKSDDKKKKPRKYVSPNDVSISDAMVNCEDKNFNSVVLLFRGAGFTNVTAVPLNDLNVFNMKKNGQVEAVTINGNDELEEGDIYPKNSNVLITYHSK
;
A
#
# COMPACT_ATOMS: atom_id res chain seq x y z
N MET A 1 -26.50 51.25 -18.36
CA MET A 1 -26.26 49.86 -18.75
C MET A 1 -27.08 49.60 -20.00
N ALA A 2 -26.46 49.13 -21.08
CA ALA A 2 -27.16 48.90 -22.34
C ALA A 2 -27.87 47.53 -22.29
N VAL A 3 -29.19 47.54 -22.47
CA VAL A 3 -30.00 46.32 -22.55
C VAL A 3 -29.82 45.72 -23.94
N GLN A 4 -29.44 44.44 -24.03
CA GLN A 4 -29.33 43.71 -25.29
C GLN A 4 -30.60 42.91 -25.53
N PHE A 5 -31.08 42.91 -26.79
CA PHE A 5 -32.30 42.23 -27.20
C PHE A 5 -31.96 41.12 -28.19
N ILE A 6 -32.56 39.94 -27.99
CA ILE A 6 -32.42 38.77 -28.84
C ILE A 6 -33.71 38.62 -29.65
N SER A 7 -33.60 38.42 -30.96
CA SER A 7 -34.75 38.14 -31.83
C SER A 7 -35.03 36.63 -31.90
N VAL A 8 -36.19 36.19 -31.45
CA VAL A 8 -36.63 34.79 -31.47
C VAL A 8 -38.00 34.70 -32.15
N LYS A 9 -38.22 33.67 -32.98
CA LYS A 9 -39.51 33.45 -33.65
C LYS A 9 -40.47 32.67 -32.77
N CYS A 10 -41.73 33.11 -32.71
CA CYS A 10 -42.78 32.38 -32.01
C CYS A 10 -43.15 31.09 -32.77
N PRO A 11 -43.13 29.90 -32.14
CA PRO A 11 -43.50 28.65 -32.81
C PRO A 11 -45.00 28.55 -33.14
N GLU A 12 -45.86 29.27 -32.42
CA GLU A 12 -47.32 29.22 -32.58
C GLU A 12 -47.84 30.17 -33.67
N CYS A 13 -47.30 31.39 -33.76
CA CYS A 13 -47.81 32.43 -34.67
C CYS A 13 -46.77 32.94 -35.69
N GLY A 14 -45.52 32.47 -35.62
CA GLY A 14 -44.46 32.84 -36.55
C GLY A 14 -43.95 34.29 -36.44
N ALA A 15 -44.43 35.06 -35.46
CA ALA A 15 -44.01 36.45 -35.27
C ALA A 15 -42.58 36.54 -34.69
N ASP A 16 -41.81 37.51 -35.17
CA ASP A 16 -40.49 37.85 -34.61
C ASP A 16 -40.67 38.63 -33.31
N LEU A 17 -40.17 38.06 -32.21
CA LEU A 17 -40.21 38.64 -30.86
C LEU A 17 -38.82 39.14 -30.49
N SER A 18 -38.72 40.37 -29.96
CA SER A 18 -37.50 40.92 -29.38
C SER A 18 -37.56 40.80 -27.85
N ILE A 19 -36.71 39.96 -27.28
CA ILE A 19 -36.72 39.64 -25.84
C ILE A 19 -35.42 40.12 -25.21
N GLU A 20 -35.51 40.74 -24.03
CA GLU A 20 -34.33 41.14 -23.25
C GLU A 20 -33.54 39.89 -22.79
N ASP A 21 -32.22 39.94 -22.98
CA ASP A 21 -31.31 38.86 -22.62
C ASP A 21 -31.34 38.59 -21.10
N GLY A 22 -31.46 37.32 -20.70
CA GLY A 22 -31.49 36.89 -19.30
C GLY A 22 -32.84 36.40 -18.71
N ARG A 23 -33.89 36.24 -19.54
CA ARG A 23 -35.17 35.63 -19.10
C ARG A 23 -35.29 34.18 -19.57
N GLU A 24 -35.61 33.26 -18.67
CA GLU A 24 -35.78 31.82 -18.99
C GLU A 24 -37.05 31.52 -19.82
N PHE A 25 -38.03 32.41 -19.76
CA PHE A 25 -39.28 32.31 -20.52
C PHE A 25 -39.81 33.70 -20.90
N ALA A 26 -40.51 33.77 -22.02
CA ALA A 26 -41.18 34.98 -22.48
C ALA A 26 -42.59 34.65 -23.01
N PHE A 27 -43.50 35.61 -22.92
CA PHE A 27 -44.84 35.48 -23.52
C PHE A 27 -44.87 36.23 -24.85
N CYS A 28 -45.44 35.60 -25.88
CA CYS A 28 -45.62 36.23 -27.18
C CYS A 28 -46.66 37.36 -27.09
N SER A 29 -46.29 38.57 -27.50
CA SER A 29 -47.20 39.73 -27.48
C SER A 29 -48.34 39.65 -28.49
N TYR A 30 -48.24 38.77 -29.49
CA TYR A 30 -49.23 38.63 -30.56
C TYR A 30 -50.25 37.52 -30.30
N CYS A 31 -49.83 36.37 -29.75
CA CYS A 31 -50.71 35.22 -29.50
C CYS A 31 -50.84 34.81 -28.04
N GLY A 32 -50.08 35.41 -27.12
CA GLY A 32 -50.08 35.08 -25.70
C GLY A 32 -49.39 33.76 -25.34
N ALA A 33 -48.84 33.03 -26.32
CA ALA A 33 -48.17 31.75 -26.08
C ALA A 33 -46.89 31.93 -25.24
N LYS A 34 -46.66 31.02 -24.30
CA LYS A 34 -45.45 30.97 -23.47
C LYS A 34 -44.32 30.28 -24.25
N VAL A 35 -43.28 31.03 -24.59
CA VAL A 35 -42.08 30.55 -25.27
C VAL A 35 -40.96 30.36 -24.24
N MET A 36 -40.43 29.14 -24.12
CA MET A 36 -39.26 28.88 -23.28
C MET A 36 -37.99 29.11 -24.09
N ILE A 37 -37.03 29.84 -23.52
CA ILE A 37 -35.77 30.19 -24.19
C ILE A 37 -34.72 29.26 -23.59
N THR A 38 -34.56 28.07 -24.17
CA THR A 38 -33.38 27.24 -23.91
C THR A 38 -32.25 27.77 -24.77
N ASN A 39 -31.12 28.10 -24.12
CA ASN A 39 -29.90 28.43 -24.83
C ASN A 39 -29.31 27.14 -25.42
N ASP A 40 -29.65 26.83 -26.66
CA ASP A 40 -29.20 25.61 -27.36
C ASP A 40 -27.66 25.55 -27.55
N ASN A 41 -26.92 26.61 -27.20
CA ASN A 41 -25.47 26.69 -27.35
C ASN A 41 -24.68 26.23 -26.10
N GLU A 42 -25.34 25.80 -25.02
CA GLU A 42 -24.64 25.36 -23.80
C GLU A 42 -24.25 23.88 -23.89
N HIS A 43 -23.16 23.60 -24.60
CA HIS A 43 -22.58 22.25 -24.66
C HIS A 43 -21.67 22.00 -23.46
N ILE A 44 -22.15 21.22 -22.49
CA ILE A 44 -21.30 20.72 -21.40
C ILE A 44 -20.41 19.59 -21.95
N TYR A 45 -19.23 19.94 -22.45
CA TYR A 45 -18.18 18.96 -22.76
C TYR A 45 -17.50 18.51 -21.47
N ARG A 46 -17.76 17.26 -21.05
CA ARG A 46 -16.98 16.60 -19.99
C ARG A 46 -15.82 15.86 -20.63
N THR A 47 -14.62 16.42 -20.53
CA THR A 47 -13.39 15.71 -20.91
C THR A 47 -13.10 14.65 -19.85
N ILE A 48 -13.33 13.39 -20.20
CA ILE A 48 -12.97 12.25 -19.35
C ILE A 48 -11.50 11.92 -19.61
N ASP A 49 -10.68 11.94 -18.57
CA ASP A 49 -9.28 11.51 -18.67
C ASP A 49 -9.21 9.98 -18.76
N GLU A 50 -9.03 9.47 -19.98
CA GLU A 50 -8.88 8.04 -20.23
C GLU A 50 -7.62 7.44 -19.55
N ALA A 51 -6.59 8.25 -19.32
CA ALA A 51 -5.35 7.77 -18.72
C ALA A 51 -5.55 7.45 -17.23
N GLY A 52 -6.24 8.33 -16.49
CA GLY A 52 -6.57 8.12 -15.08
C GLY A 52 -7.45 6.89 -14.86
N ILE A 53 -8.44 6.67 -15.73
CA ILE A 53 -9.33 5.50 -15.63
C ILE A 53 -8.55 4.19 -15.85
N LYS A 54 -7.68 4.13 -16.85
CA LYS A 54 -6.85 2.95 -17.14
C LYS A 54 -5.88 2.64 -15.99
N GLN A 55 -5.29 3.67 -15.37
CA GLN A 55 -4.43 3.49 -14.21
C GLN A 55 -5.19 2.90 -13.02
N ALA A 56 -6.36 3.46 -12.71
CA ALA A 56 -7.21 2.97 -11.62
C ALA A 56 -7.67 1.52 -11.86
N GLU A 57 -7.99 1.15 -13.09
CA GLU A 57 -8.33 -0.24 -13.45
C GLU A 57 -7.13 -1.19 -13.28
N THR A 58 -5.95 -0.78 -13.77
CA THR A 58 -4.72 -1.57 -13.65
C THR A 58 -4.33 -1.78 -12.18
N GLU A 59 -4.42 -0.73 -11.36
CA GLU A 59 -4.16 -0.80 -9.91
C GLU A 59 -5.11 -1.79 -9.22
N ARG A 60 -6.42 -1.73 -9.53
CA ARG A 60 -7.41 -2.67 -9.01
C ARG A 60 -7.08 -4.11 -9.41
N MET A 61 -6.68 -4.32 -10.66
CA MET A 61 -6.31 -5.64 -11.19
C MET A 61 -5.07 -6.20 -10.47
N ILE A 62 -4.04 -5.38 -10.25
CA ILE A 62 -2.82 -5.79 -9.54
C ILE A 62 -3.16 -6.14 -8.08
N ARG A 63 -3.96 -5.31 -7.41
CA ARG A 63 -4.38 -5.55 -6.02
C ARG A 63 -5.14 -6.86 -5.86
N MET A 64 -6.06 -7.18 -6.76
CA MET A 64 -6.74 -8.49 -6.75
C MET A 64 -5.76 -9.65 -6.94
N ARG A 65 -4.83 -9.54 -7.90
CA ARG A 65 -3.80 -10.55 -8.14
C ARG A 65 -2.93 -10.81 -6.92
N GLU A 66 -2.55 -9.77 -6.18
CA GLU A 66 -1.75 -9.89 -4.96
C GLU A 66 -2.51 -10.64 -3.86
N LEU A 67 -3.78 -10.30 -3.63
CA LEU A 67 -4.64 -11.00 -2.67
C LEU A 67 -4.83 -12.48 -3.04
N GLU A 68 -5.02 -12.79 -4.32
CA GLU A 68 -5.11 -14.18 -4.79
C GLU A 68 -3.81 -14.97 -4.58
N LEU A 69 -2.65 -14.32 -4.79
CA LEU A 69 -1.35 -14.94 -4.55
C LEU A 69 -1.12 -15.19 -3.06
N GLU A 70 -1.45 -14.21 -2.21
CA GLU A 70 -1.37 -14.32 -0.75
C GLU A 70 -2.25 -15.47 -0.23
N GLU A 71 -3.49 -15.57 -0.73
CA GLU A 71 -4.38 -16.67 -0.36
C GLU A 71 -3.81 -18.02 -0.79
N LYS A 72 -3.25 -18.11 -2.01
CA LYS A 72 -2.59 -19.33 -2.49
C LYS A 72 -1.40 -19.70 -1.61
N GLU A 73 -0.49 -18.78 -1.33
CA GLU A 73 0.70 -19.03 -0.50
C GLU A 73 0.29 -19.46 0.92
N ASN A 74 -0.68 -18.80 1.52
CA ASN A 74 -1.21 -19.18 2.83
C ASN A 74 -1.86 -20.57 2.79
N SER A 75 -2.58 -20.90 1.71
CA SER A 75 -3.17 -22.23 1.51
C SER A 75 -2.10 -23.32 1.35
N HIS A 76 -0.99 -23.03 0.65
CA HIS A 76 0.13 -23.94 0.46
C HIS A 76 0.90 -24.14 1.78
N GLY A 77 1.14 -23.06 2.53
CA GLY A 77 1.72 -23.11 3.87
C GLY A 77 0.93 -24.02 4.80
N ARG A 78 -0.39 -23.80 4.90
CA ARG A 78 -1.28 -24.60 5.76
C ARG A 78 -1.36 -26.07 5.36
N LYS A 79 -1.41 -26.39 4.05
CA LYS A 79 -1.37 -27.78 3.55
C LYS A 79 -0.05 -28.47 3.90
N SER A 80 1.08 -27.78 3.70
CA SER A 80 2.41 -28.33 4.01
C SER A 80 2.59 -28.61 5.51
N GLN A 81 2.07 -27.72 6.36
CA GLN A 81 2.06 -27.91 7.82
C GLN A 81 1.20 -29.11 8.21
N PHE A 82 0.01 -29.26 7.61
CA PHE A 82 -0.86 -30.42 7.86
C PHE A 82 -0.17 -31.75 7.54
N ILE A 83 0.56 -31.81 6.41
CA ILE A 83 1.34 -33.00 6.02
C ILE A 83 2.47 -33.26 7.03
N ALA A 84 3.21 -32.23 7.44
CA ALA A 84 4.33 -32.38 8.36
C ALA A 84 3.88 -32.84 9.77
N TYR A 85 2.79 -32.27 10.30
CA TYR A 85 2.19 -32.73 11.56
C TYR A 85 1.63 -34.16 11.44
N GLY A 86 1.11 -34.54 10.27
CA GLY A 86 0.71 -35.92 10.00
C GLY A 86 1.87 -36.91 10.12
N ILE A 87 3.06 -36.56 9.60
CA ILE A 87 4.28 -37.38 9.71
C ILE A 87 4.73 -37.48 11.19
N ALA A 88 4.77 -36.36 11.91
CA ALA A 88 5.13 -36.35 13.33
C ALA A 88 4.20 -37.24 14.17
N LEU A 89 2.88 -37.14 13.95
CA LEU A 89 1.89 -37.96 14.63
C LEU A 89 2.05 -39.45 14.31
N ALA A 90 2.37 -39.79 13.05
CA ALA A 90 2.64 -41.18 12.67
C ALA A 90 3.82 -41.78 13.45
N PHE A 91 4.94 -41.05 13.62
CA PHE A 91 6.08 -41.51 14.42
C PHE A 91 5.73 -41.72 15.89
N VAL A 92 4.90 -40.85 16.47
CA VAL A 92 4.43 -41.00 17.86
C VAL A 92 3.54 -42.24 18.01
N VAL A 93 2.60 -42.46 17.09
CA VAL A 93 1.71 -43.64 17.12
C VAL A 93 2.50 -44.94 16.94
N VAL A 94 3.43 -44.98 15.98
CA VAL A 94 4.29 -46.15 15.75
C VAL A 94 5.21 -46.39 16.96
N GLY A 95 5.81 -45.34 17.53
CA GLY A 95 6.62 -45.46 18.74
C GLY A 95 5.83 -45.99 19.94
N ALA A 96 4.58 -45.53 20.13
CA ALA A 96 3.70 -46.02 21.18
C ALA A 96 3.33 -47.50 21.01
N LEU A 97 3.13 -47.97 19.77
CA LEU A 97 2.89 -49.39 19.48
C LEU A 97 4.13 -50.25 19.77
N ILE A 98 5.32 -49.77 19.41
CA ILE A 98 6.59 -50.48 19.66
C ILE A 98 6.95 -50.52 21.15
N CYS A 99 6.50 -49.53 21.93
CA CYS A 99 6.68 -49.47 23.39
C CYS A 99 6.09 -50.70 24.11
N ILE A 100 5.07 -51.35 23.54
CA ILE A 100 4.45 -52.55 24.11
C ILE A 100 5.41 -53.74 24.12
N ALA A 101 6.26 -53.87 23.10
CA ALA A 101 7.21 -54.99 22.96
C ALA A 101 8.63 -54.64 23.43
N SER A 102 9.04 -53.38 23.27
CA SER A 102 10.40 -52.91 23.58
C SER A 102 10.35 -51.48 24.13
N PRO A 103 10.39 -51.30 25.46
CA PRO A 103 10.18 -49.98 26.06
C PRO A 103 11.28 -48.98 25.68
N LEU A 104 12.55 -49.42 25.57
CA LEU A 104 13.64 -48.57 25.12
C LEU A 104 13.46 -48.13 23.66
N GLY A 105 13.10 -49.04 22.76
CA GLY A 105 12.91 -48.72 21.33
C GLY A 105 11.72 -47.80 21.07
N GLY A 106 10.60 -48.02 21.77
CA GLY A 106 9.41 -47.18 21.65
C GLY A 106 9.63 -45.75 22.17
N MET A 107 10.40 -45.59 23.25
CA MET A 107 10.73 -44.26 23.80
C MET A 107 11.51 -43.39 22.82
N TRP A 108 12.47 -43.95 22.09
CA TRP A 108 13.19 -43.22 21.02
C TRP A 108 12.25 -42.75 19.90
N GLY A 109 11.28 -43.58 19.50
CA GLY A 109 10.28 -43.23 18.48
C GLY A 109 9.39 -42.05 18.90
N ILE A 110 8.95 -42.02 20.17
CA ILE A 110 8.14 -40.94 20.72
C ILE A 110 8.95 -39.62 20.80
N ILE A 111 10.21 -39.70 21.24
CA ILE A 111 11.11 -38.52 21.32
C ILE A 111 11.35 -37.93 19.93
N ILE A 112 11.61 -38.78 18.92
CA ILE A 112 11.81 -38.33 17.54
C ILE A 112 10.55 -37.65 16.98
N GLY A 113 9.37 -38.25 17.18
CA GLY A 113 8.10 -37.65 16.77
C GLY A 113 7.83 -36.30 17.45
N ALA A 114 8.13 -36.19 18.75
CA ALA A 114 7.99 -34.94 19.51
C ALA A 114 8.96 -33.85 19.04
N TYR A 115 10.22 -34.21 18.73
CA TYR A 115 11.21 -33.27 18.19
C TYR A 115 10.82 -32.76 16.80
N ILE A 116 10.33 -33.63 15.92
CA ILE A 116 9.83 -33.23 14.58
C ILE A 116 8.64 -32.28 14.74
N GLY A 117 7.69 -32.60 15.63
CA GLY A 117 6.55 -31.75 15.94
C GLY A 117 6.97 -30.36 16.43
N LEU A 118 7.87 -30.29 17.41
CA LEU A 118 8.39 -29.03 17.95
C LEU A 118 9.13 -28.20 16.89
N PHE A 119 9.96 -28.84 16.07
CA PHE A 119 10.67 -28.16 14.98
C PHE A 119 9.71 -27.62 13.92
N THR A 120 8.64 -28.36 13.58
CA THR A 120 7.60 -27.88 12.65
C THR A 120 6.78 -26.72 13.21
N PHE A 121 6.55 -26.69 14.53
CA PHE A 121 5.87 -25.60 15.21
C PHE A 121 6.68 -24.31 15.16
N ILE A 122 7.97 -24.37 15.52
CA ILE A 122 8.87 -23.21 15.48
C ILE A 122 8.93 -22.60 14.06
N LYS A 123 9.03 -23.45 13.04
CA LYS A 123 9.08 -23.00 11.64
C LYS A 123 7.75 -22.44 11.11
N SER A 124 6.64 -22.66 11.82
CA SER A 124 5.34 -22.08 11.47
C SER A 124 5.29 -20.58 11.72
N ASP A 125 5.96 -20.10 12.77
CA ASP A 125 5.93 -18.69 13.15
C ASP A 125 6.84 -17.82 12.28
N ASP A 126 8.00 -18.33 11.85
CA ASP A 126 8.97 -17.59 11.02
C ASP A 126 8.49 -17.30 9.58
N LYS A 127 7.44 -17.99 9.10
CA LYS A 127 7.02 -17.92 7.68
C LYS A 127 6.17 -16.71 7.31
N LYS A 128 5.90 -15.77 8.23
CA LYS A 128 5.19 -14.52 7.90
C LYS A 128 6.10 -13.55 7.16
N LYS A 129 6.63 -13.93 5.99
CA LYS A 129 7.22 -12.96 5.06
C LYS A 129 6.07 -12.19 4.41
N LYS A 130 6.01 -10.87 4.63
CA LYS A 130 5.01 -10.00 4.01
C LYS A 130 5.10 -10.12 2.48
N PRO A 131 3.98 -10.27 1.75
CA PRO A 131 4.00 -10.31 0.29
C PRO A 131 4.46 -8.96 -0.27
N ARG A 132 5.10 -8.99 -1.46
CA ARG A 132 5.45 -7.77 -2.19
C ARG A 132 4.16 -7.06 -2.60
N LYS A 133 3.84 -5.96 -1.94
CA LYS A 133 2.68 -5.11 -2.24
C LYS A 133 2.98 -4.19 -3.43
N TYR A 134 1.95 -3.87 -4.21
CA TYR A 134 2.02 -2.87 -5.27
C TYR A 134 2.45 -1.52 -4.71
N VAL A 135 3.46 -0.91 -5.32
CA VAL A 135 3.97 0.42 -4.95
C VAL A 135 3.42 1.43 -5.95
N SER A 136 2.58 2.33 -5.46
CA SER A 136 2.06 3.45 -6.26
C SER A 136 3.21 4.35 -6.73
N PRO A 137 3.11 5.03 -7.89
CA PRO A 137 4.14 5.95 -8.37
C PRO A 137 4.55 7.05 -7.38
N ASN A 138 3.69 7.39 -6.41
CA ASN A 138 3.97 8.42 -5.39
C ASN A 138 4.46 7.85 -4.05
N ASP A 139 4.56 6.53 -3.94
CA ASP A 139 4.97 5.83 -2.73
C ASP A 139 6.34 5.16 -2.93
N VAL A 140 6.95 4.76 -1.81
CA VAL A 140 8.24 4.07 -1.75
C VAL A 140 8.09 2.85 -0.85
N SER A 141 8.58 1.70 -1.31
CA SER A 141 8.69 0.50 -0.48
C SER A 141 10.01 0.46 0.27
N ILE A 142 9.96 0.03 1.53
CA ILE A 142 11.14 -0.20 2.35
C ILE A 142 11.84 -1.48 1.90
N SER A 143 13.13 -1.36 1.59
CA SER A 143 14.00 -2.48 1.23
C SER A 143 14.73 -3.02 2.47
N ASP A 144 15.17 -4.28 2.42
CA ASP A 144 15.99 -4.90 3.48
C ASP A 144 17.21 -4.05 3.87
N ALA A 145 17.84 -3.38 2.90
CA ALA A 145 18.99 -2.51 3.14
C ALA A 145 18.69 -1.27 4.00
N MET A 146 17.42 -0.83 4.03
CA MET A 146 16.93 0.29 4.85
C MET A 146 16.53 -0.14 6.25
N VAL A 147 16.07 -1.38 6.42
CA VAL A 147 15.81 -1.96 7.75
C VAL A 147 17.15 -2.18 8.45
N ASN A 148 18.09 -2.83 7.76
CA ASN A 148 19.40 -3.17 8.31
C ASN A 148 20.44 -2.05 8.03
N CYS A 149 20.29 -0.90 8.70
CA CYS A 149 21.14 0.27 8.47
C CYS A 149 21.89 0.83 9.69
N GLU A 150 21.70 0.26 10.88
CA GLU A 150 22.32 0.68 12.15
C GLU A 150 23.86 0.70 12.07
N ASP A 151 24.50 -0.29 11.46
CA ASP A 151 25.97 -0.34 11.38
C ASP A 151 26.61 0.49 10.27
N LYS A 152 25.82 1.24 9.50
CA LYS A 152 26.29 1.97 8.31
C LYS A 152 26.59 3.43 8.62
N ASN A 153 27.35 4.05 7.72
CA ASN A 153 27.61 5.48 7.79
C ASN A 153 26.34 6.27 7.44
N PHE A 154 26.02 7.29 8.22
CA PHE A 154 24.81 8.10 8.04
C PHE A 154 24.69 8.68 6.62
N ASN A 155 25.79 9.08 5.99
CA ASN A 155 25.77 9.65 4.64
C ASN A 155 25.31 8.62 3.60
N SER A 156 25.76 7.37 3.72
CA SER A 156 25.33 6.27 2.86
C SER A 156 23.85 5.97 3.06
N VAL A 157 23.37 6.02 4.30
CA VAL A 157 21.96 5.79 4.64
C VAL A 157 21.08 6.92 4.09
N VAL A 158 21.49 8.19 4.26
CA VAL A 158 20.79 9.34 3.65
C VAL A 158 20.69 9.19 2.13
N LEU A 159 21.77 8.80 1.46
CA LEU A 159 21.78 8.55 0.02
C LEU A 159 20.86 7.38 -0.37
N LEU A 160 20.79 6.32 0.44
CA LEU A 160 19.89 5.19 0.23
C LEU A 160 18.42 5.63 0.26
N PHE A 161 18.01 6.40 1.27
CA PHE A 161 16.64 6.90 1.38
C PHE A 161 16.30 7.90 0.27
N ARG A 162 17.21 8.83 -0.06
CA ARG A 162 17.00 9.76 -1.19
C ARG A 162 16.95 9.06 -2.53
N GLY A 163 17.84 8.09 -2.75
CA GLY A 163 17.88 7.29 -3.97
C GLY A 163 16.63 6.44 -4.19
N ALA A 164 15.96 6.04 -3.10
CA ALA A 164 14.67 5.36 -3.17
C ALA A 164 13.48 6.29 -3.46
N GLY A 165 13.67 7.61 -3.38
CA GLY A 165 12.66 8.60 -3.75
C GLY A 165 12.06 9.38 -2.59
N PHE A 166 12.56 9.23 -1.36
CA PHE A 166 12.14 10.07 -0.24
C PHE A 166 12.62 11.51 -0.45
N THR A 167 11.70 12.46 -0.34
CA THR A 167 11.97 13.89 -0.54
C THR A 167 12.41 14.59 0.75
N ASN A 168 11.94 14.10 1.90
CA ASN A 168 12.21 14.69 3.20
C ASN A 168 13.06 13.74 4.05
N VAL A 169 14.39 13.87 3.95
CA VAL A 169 15.36 13.06 4.70
C VAL A 169 16.24 13.98 5.52
N THR A 170 16.15 13.83 6.85
CA THR A 170 16.87 14.60 7.84
C THR A 170 17.81 13.70 8.64
N ALA A 171 18.99 14.22 8.98
CA ALA A 171 19.99 13.51 9.79
C ALA A 171 20.32 14.37 11.01
N VAL A 172 20.20 13.79 12.21
CA VAL A 172 20.40 14.48 13.49
C VAL A 172 21.55 13.83 14.28
N PRO A 173 22.58 14.60 14.66
CA PRO A 173 23.68 14.13 15.50
C PRO A 173 23.25 13.96 16.97
N LEU A 174 23.68 12.87 17.61
CA LEU A 174 23.40 12.58 19.02
C LEU A 174 24.44 13.13 20.00
N ASN A 175 25.64 13.50 19.53
CA ASN A 175 26.73 14.04 20.35
C ASN A 175 27.03 13.23 21.63
N ASP A 176 27.01 11.91 21.51
CA ASP A 176 27.10 10.95 22.62
C ASP A 176 28.42 10.17 22.67
N LEU A 177 29.35 10.48 21.76
CA LEU A 177 30.62 9.76 21.65
C LEU A 177 31.67 10.26 22.64
N ASN A 178 31.95 9.43 23.63
CA ASN A 178 33.09 9.59 24.55
C ASN A 178 34.29 8.71 24.13
N VAL A 179 35.49 9.06 24.61
CA VAL A 179 36.77 8.37 24.33
C VAL A 179 36.74 6.87 24.69
N PHE A 180 35.79 6.44 25.54
CA PHE A 180 35.63 5.07 26.00
C PHE A 180 34.55 4.26 25.24
N ASN A 181 33.79 4.86 24.31
CA ASN A 181 32.74 4.13 23.57
C ASN A 181 33.31 3.36 22.36
N MET A 182 32.80 2.15 22.13
CA MET A 182 33.10 1.34 20.93
C MET A 182 32.37 1.83 19.66
N LYS A 183 31.37 2.71 19.81
CA LYS A 183 30.57 3.27 18.72
C LYS A 183 31.40 4.24 17.86
N LYS A 184 31.23 4.20 16.54
CA LYS A 184 32.04 5.00 15.60
C LYS A 184 31.38 6.33 15.29
N ASN A 185 32.19 7.38 15.13
CA ASN A 185 31.72 8.67 14.65
C ASN A 185 31.08 8.54 13.26
N GLY A 186 29.83 9.01 13.14
CA GLY A 186 29.02 8.92 11.93
C GLY A 186 28.27 7.59 11.72
N GLN A 187 28.25 6.69 12.72
CA GLN A 187 27.43 5.48 12.69
C GLN A 187 25.96 5.80 13.01
N VAL A 188 25.02 5.21 12.29
CA VAL A 188 23.57 5.39 12.54
C VAL A 188 23.17 4.67 13.83
N GLU A 189 22.29 5.28 14.63
CA GLU A 189 21.69 4.60 15.80
C GLU A 189 20.33 4.03 15.40
N ALA A 190 19.45 4.90 14.88
CA ALA A 190 18.10 4.51 14.48
C ALA A 190 17.60 5.37 13.32
N VAL A 191 16.72 4.78 12.51
CA VAL A 191 15.99 5.49 11.46
C VAL A 191 14.50 5.40 11.76
N THR A 192 13.83 6.55 11.73
CA THR A 192 12.39 6.64 11.94
C THR A 192 11.71 7.26 10.72
N ILE A 193 10.51 6.79 10.41
CA ILE A 193 9.68 7.35 9.33
C ILE A 193 8.38 7.84 9.96
N ASN A 194 8.11 9.14 9.89
CA ASN A 194 7.00 9.81 10.56
C ASN A 194 6.92 9.52 12.08
N GLY A 195 8.07 9.28 12.72
CA GLY A 195 8.16 8.99 14.16
C GLY A 195 7.97 7.51 14.53
N ASN A 196 7.80 6.61 13.56
CA ASN A 196 7.82 5.16 13.79
C ASN A 196 9.22 4.59 13.55
N ASP A 197 9.76 3.84 14.51
CA ASP A 197 11.03 3.12 14.49
C ASP A 197 10.88 1.63 14.13
N GLU A 198 9.66 1.07 14.24
CA GLU A 198 9.36 -0.29 13.80
C GLU A 198 9.17 -0.33 12.27
N LEU A 199 10.28 -0.50 11.55
CA LEU A 199 10.31 -0.63 10.10
C LEU A 199 10.46 -2.09 9.69
N GLU A 200 9.54 -2.60 8.86
CA GLU A 200 9.66 -3.92 8.26
C GLU A 200 9.89 -3.83 6.75
N GLU A 201 10.61 -4.82 6.20
CA GLU A 201 10.79 -4.94 4.76
C GLU A 201 9.43 -5.08 4.06
N GLY A 202 9.21 -4.28 3.02
CA GLY A 202 7.96 -4.28 2.25
C GLY A 202 6.88 -3.33 2.77
N ASP A 203 7.13 -2.58 3.85
CA ASP A 203 6.25 -1.48 4.24
C ASP A 203 6.27 -0.36 3.19
N ILE A 204 5.14 0.31 3.01
CA ILE A 204 4.94 1.34 1.98
C ILE A 204 4.70 2.68 2.66
N TYR A 205 5.50 3.68 2.28
CA TYR A 205 5.39 5.04 2.77
C TYR A 205 5.30 6.03 1.61
N PRO A 206 4.53 7.12 1.75
CA PRO A 206 4.50 8.16 0.73
C PRO A 206 5.85 8.89 0.65
N LYS A 207 6.26 9.32 -0.56
CA LYS A 207 7.54 10.00 -0.83
C LYS A 207 7.80 11.26 0.00
N ASN A 208 6.74 11.88 0.52
CA ASN A 208 6.79 13.08 1.35
C ASN A 208 6.95 12.78 2.85
N SER A 209 6.98 11.51 3.25
CA SER A 209 7.19 11.10 4.65
C SER A 209 8.49 11.66 5.19
N ASN A 210 8.48 12.09 6.44
CA ASN A 210 9.66 12.60 7.10
C ASN A 210 10.52 11.41 7.58
N VAL A 211 11.68 11.24 6.96
CA VAL A 211 12.69 10.28 7.39
C VAL A 211 13.67 11.00 8.30
N LEU A 212 13.76 10.54 9.55
CA LEU A 212 14.68 11.06 10.55
C LEU A 212 15.72 9.98 10.88
N ILE A 213 16.97 10.26 10.53
CA ILE A 213 18.12 9.40 10.79
C ILE A 213 18.89 9.99 11.97
N THR A 214 19.01 9.25 13.06
CA THR A 214 19.83 9.64 14.21
C THR A 214 21.18 8.94 14.11
N TYR A 215 22.27 9.65 14.38
CA TYR A 215 23.62 9.10 14.27
C TYR A 215 24.54 9.58 15.38
N HIS A 216 25.53 8.75 15.70
CA HIS A 216 26.54 9.03 16.69
C HIS A 216 27.53 10.08 16.21
N SER A 217 27.74 11.10 17.02
CA SER A 217 28.70 12.17 16.77
C SER A 217 29.47 12.52 18.03
N LYS A 218 30.62 13.18 17.84
CA LYS A 218 31.48 13.69 18.90
C LYS A 218 31.09 15.11 19.27
#